data_AF-A0A960NKF9-F1
#
_entry.id   AF-A0A960NKF9-F1
#
_cell.length_a   1.000
_cell.length_b   1.000
_cell.length_c   1.000
_cell.angle_alpha   90.00
_cell.angle_beta   90.00
_cell.angle_gamma   90.00
#
_symmetry.space_group_name_H-M   'P 1'
#
loop_
_entity.id
_entity.type
_entity.pdbx_description
1 polymer ?
#
loop_
_entity_poly.entity_id
_entity_poly.type
_entity_poly.pdbx_seq_one_letter_code
_entity_poly.pdbx_strand_id
1 'polypeptide(L)'
;MEAGIVGLPNVGKSTLFNALCAGGAEANNYPFCTIEPNVGVVPVPDPNLAVLNQFIETKKIISSALKLVDIAGLVKGASEGQGLGNKFLSHIREVDAVAYVLRCFEDGDVTHVENRIDPIADADTVETELMLADLESLEKRRTGLEKRARGGDKEAK
;
A
#
# COMPACT_ATOMS: atom_id res chain seq x y z
N MET A 1 -10.11 2.54 7.48
CA MET A 1 -9.56 1.60 6.49
C MET A 1 -8.55 2.34 5.66
N GLU A 2 -7.33 1.82 5.61
CA GLU A 2 -6.21 2.36 4.86
C GLU A 2 -5.80 1.36 3.77
N ALA A 3 -5.70 1.81 2.53
CA ALA A 3 -5.22 1.00 1.42
C ALA A 3 -3.90 1.56 0.89
N GLY A 4 -2.87 0.72 0.85
CA GLY A 4 -1.56 1.05 0.32
C GLY A 4 -1.46 0.76 -1.17
N ILE A 5 -1.07 1.76 -1.97
CA ILE A 5 -0.83 1.58 -3.40
C ILE A 5 0.61 1.12 -3.60
N VAL A 6 0.79 -0.04 -4.24
CA VAL A 6 2.09 -0.65 -4.53
C VAL A 6 2.26 -0.90 -6.03
N GLY A 7 3.51 -0.98 -6.48
CA GLY A 7 3.84 -1.28 -7.86
C GLY A 7 5.32 -1.01 -8.13
N LEU A 8 5.80 -1.49 -9.27
CA LEU A 8 7.15 -1.22 -9.73
C LEU A 8 7.34 0.27 -10.10
N PRO A 9 8.57 0.76 -10.24
CA PRO A 9 8.83 2.09 -10.78
C PRO A 9 8.16 2.28 -12.16
N ASN A 10 7.71 3.51 -12.44
CA ASN A 10 7.16 3.92 -13.74
C ASN A 10 5.85 3.23 -14.20
N VAL A 11 5.14 2.54 -13.30
CA VAL A 11 3.83 1.92 -13.60
C VAL A 11 2.65 2.90 -13.57
N GLY A 12 2.89 4.17 -13.23
CA GLY A 12 1.85 5.20 -13.11
C GLY A 12 1.23 5.35 -11.71
N LYS A 13 1.85 4.74 -10.68
CA LYS A 13 1.40 4.79 -9.28
C LYS A 13 1.10 6.20 -8.77
N SER A 14 2.07 7.12 -8.85
CA SER A 14 1.89 8.50 -8.36
C SER A 14 0.90 9.29 -9.21
N THR A 15 0.78 8.98 -10.50
CA THR A 15 -0.26 9.57 -11.37
C THR A 15 -1.66 9.16 -10.92
N LEU A 16 -1.86 7.86 -10.65
CA LEU A 16 -3.13 7.33 -10.13
C LEU A 16 -3.46 7.95 -8.75
N PHE A 17 -2.49 7.97 -7.83
CA PHE A 17 -2.67 8.58 -6.52
C PHE A 17 -3.09 10.05 -6.62
N ASN A 18 -2.37 10.84 -7.42
CA ASN A 18 -2.67 12.26 -7.61
C ASN A 18 -4.05 12.47 -8.24
N ALA A 19 -4.45 11.63 -9.21
CA ALA A 19 -5.77 11.70 -9.82
C ALA A 19 -6.90 11.41 -8.82
N LEU A 20 -6.71 10.41 -7.96
CA LEU A 20 -7.67 10.05 -6.90
C LEU A 20 -7.75 11.15 -5.82
N CYS A 21 -6.63 11.78 -5.48
CA CYS A 21 -6.58 12.88 -4.52
C CYS A 21 -7.17 14.18 -5.08
N ALA A 22 -6.90 14.51 -6.34
CA ALA A 22 -7.41 15.72 -6.99
C ALA A 22 -8.94 15.72 -7.17
N GLY A 23 -9.58 14.54 -7.18
CA GLY A 23 -11.02 14.36 -7.34
C GLY A 23 -11.89 14.70 -6.11
N GLY A 24 -11.30 15.19 -5.01
CA GLY A 24 -12.06 15.58 -3.81
C GLY A 24 -11.42 15.20 -2.47
N ALA A 25 -10.14 14.84 -2.44
CA ALA A 25 -9.44 14.60 -1.18
C ALA A 25 -9.03 15.93 -0.55
N GLU A 26 -9.51 16.20 0.66
CA GLU A 26 -8.83 17.13 1.54
C GLU A 26 -7.49 16.51 1.93
N ALA A 27 -6.42 16.97 1.28
CA ALA A 27 -5.05 16.66 1.67
C ALA A 27 -4.76 17.38 3.00
N ASN A 28 -5.17 16.78 4.12
CA ASN A 28 -4.80 17.27 5.43
C ASN A 28 -3.37 16.82 5.73
N ASN A 29 -2.43 17.77 5.69
CA ASN A 29 -1.07 17.59 6.19
C ASN A 29 -1.13 17.35 7.71
N TYR A 30 -0.89 16.12 8.16
CA TYR A 30 -0.70 15.83 9.57
C TYR A 30 0.74 16.22 9.97
N PRO A 31 0.98 17.13 10.95
CA PRO A 31 2.24 17.89 10.99
C PRO A 31 3.43 17.21 11.69
N PHE A 32 3.49 15.87 11.85
CA PHE A 32 4.38 15.27 12.85
C PHE A 32 5.26 14.09 12.44
N CYS A 33 5.44 13.75 11.15
CA CYS A 33 6.29 12.62 10.78
C CYS A 33 7.44 12.98 9.84
N THR A 34 8.62 12.48 10.18
CA THR A 34 9.90 12.96 9.69
C THR A 34 10.25 12.45 8.27
N ILE A 35 9.50 11.48 7.71
CA ILE A 35 9.42 11.09 6.29
C ILE A 35 8.11 10.29 6.13
N GLU A 36 6.96 10.94 5.90
CA GLU A 36 5.65 10.27 5.84
C GLU A 36 5.28 9.90 4.39
N PRO A 37 4.72 8.70 4.11
CA PRO A 37 4.19 8.37 2.78
C PRO A 37 3.08 9.36 2.39
N ASN A 38 2.87 9.59 1.09
CA ASN A 38 1.79 10.50 0.69
C ASN A 38 0.45 9.86 1.05
N VAL A 39 -0.33 10.50 1.91
CA VAL A 39 -1.64 10.02 2.34
C VAL A 39 -2.73 10.89 1.73
N GLY A 40 -3.72 10.26 1.10
CA GLY A 40 -4.89 10.90 0.52
C GLY A 40 -6.18 10.34 1.10
N VAL A 41 -7.20 11.17 1.32
CA VAL A 41 -8.51 10.73 1.81
C VAL A 41 -9.54 10.91 0.70
N VAL A 42 -10.01 9.82 0.10
CA VAL A 42 -10.89 9.87 -1.08
C VAL A 42 -12.32 9.51 -0.66
N PRO A 43 -13.34 10.32 -1.00
CA PRO A 43 -14.73 9.96 -0.75
C PRO A 43 -15.12 8.77 -1.62
N VAL A 44 -15.77 7.78 -1.02
CA VAL A 44 -16.30 6.61 -1.73
C VAL A 44 -17.56 7.02 -2.48
N PRO A 45 -17.61 6.89 -3.81
CA PRO A 45 -18.79 7.24 -4.59
C PRO A 45 -19.91 6.23 -4.29
N ASP A 46 -21.02 6.73 -3.73
CA ASP A 46 -22.21 5.93 -3.46
C ASP A 46 -23.46 6.64 -4.04
N PRO A 47 -24.01 6.15 -5.16
CA PRO A 47 -25.20 6.76 -5.77
C PRO A 47 -26.44 6.62 -4.88
N ASN A 48 -26.46 5.68 -3.92
CA ASN A 48 -27.60 5.50 -3.03
C ASN A 48 -27.80 6.70 -2.11
N LEU A 49 -26.72 7.41 -1.75
CA LEU A 49 -26.83 8.63 -0.94
C LEU A 49 -27.64 9.72 -1.64
N ALA A 50 -27.49 9.85 -2.96
CA ALA A 50 -28.28 10.78 -3.76
C ALA A 50 -29.75 10.35 -3.84
N VAL A 51 -30.02 9.05 -3.98
CA VAL A 51 -31.37 8.50 -3.97
C VAL A 51 -32.06 8.74 -2.62
N LEU A 52 -31.39 8.45 -1.51
CA LEU A 52 -31.92 8.69 -0.17
C LEU A 52 -32.24 10.17 0.07
N ASN A 53 -31.40 11.07 -0.43
CA ASN A 53 -31.62 12.51 -0.29
C ASN A 53 -32.84 13.02 -1.08
N GLN A 54 -33.35 12.27 -2.06
CA GLN A 54 -34.61 12.58 -2.74
C GLN A 54 -35.84 12.26 -1.88
N PHE A 55 -35.74 11.26 -1.00
CA PHE A 55 -36.81 10.89 -0.08
C PHE A 55 -36.76 11.67 1.24
N ILE A 56 -35.55 11.94 1.73
CA ILE A 56 -35.30 12.68 2.96
C ILE A 56 -34.23 13.72 2.66
N GLU A 57 -34.66 14.96 2.42
CA GLU A 57 -33.74 16.05 2.10
C GLU A 57 -32.87 16.42 3.29
N THR A 58 -31.55 16.45 3.07
CA THR A 58 -30.55 16.83 4.07
C THR A 58 -29.73 18.02 3.60
N LYS A 59 -29.20 18.80 4.54
CA LYS A 59 -28.35 19.96 4.22
C LYS A 59 -27.00 19.58 3.60
N LYS A 60 -26.53 18.36 3.85
CA LYS A 60 -25.24 17.86 3.39
C LYS A 60 -25.27 16.34 3.28
N ILE A 61 -24.85 15.84 2.12
CA ILE A 61 -24.54 14.42 1.93
C ILE A 61 -23.10 14.18 2.35
N ILE A 62 -22.87 13.20 3.21
CA ILE A 62 -21.54 12.81 3.69
C ILE A 62 -21.27 11.39 3.20
N SER A 63 -20.30 11.24 2.30
CA SER A 63 -19.84 9.93 1.85
C SER A 63 -18.95 9.26 2.89
N SER A 64 -18.88 7.94 2.84
CA SER A 64 -17.77 7.21 3.46
C SER A 64 -16.45 7.61 2.80
N ALA A 65 -15.34 7.47 3.51
CA ALA A 65 -14.02 7.84 3.01
C ALA A 65 -13.04 6.68 3.09
N LEU A 66 -12.20 6.54 2.06
CA LEU A 66 -11.09 5.61 2.00
C LEU A 66 -9.78 6.40 2.13
N LYS A 67 -8.90 5.98 3.03
CA LYS A 67 -7.54 6.52 3.09
C LYS A 67 -6.65 5.72 2.14
N LEU A 68 -6.02 6.40 1.21
CA LEU A 68 -5.01 5.84 0.30
C LEU A 68 -3.63 6.28 0.74
N VAL A 69 -2.69 5.33 0.75
CA VAL A 69 -1.29 5.57 1.10
C VAL A 69 -0.43 5.26 -0.11
N ASP A 70 0.28 6.26 -0.64
CA ASP A 70 1.24 6.06 -1.71
C ASP A 70 2.53 5.47 -1.13
N ILE A 71 2.71 4.16 -1.27
CA ILE A 71 3.90 3.49 -0.77
C ILE A 71 4.99 3.66 -1.83
N ALA A 72 6.22 3.99 -1.43
CA ALA A 72 7.34 4.18 -2.35
C ALA A 72 7.49 2.98 -3.31
N GLY A 73 7.98 3.21 -4.53
CA GLY A 73 8.10 2.12 -5.52
C GLY A 73 9.01 0.99 -5.03
N LEU A 74 8.55 -0.25 -5.19
CA LEU A 74 9.34 -1.43 -4.84
C LEU A 74 10.44 -1.62 -5.88
N VAL A 75 11.70 -1.66 -5.42
CA VAL A 75 12.84 -2.06 -6.26
C VAL A 75 13.22 -3.48 -5.86
N LYS A 76 13.54 -4.31 -6.87
CA LYS A 76 14.02 -5.69 -6.68
C LYS A 76 15.17 -5.71 -5.67
N GLY A 77 15.13 -6.63 -4.70
CA GLY A 77 16.11 -6.69 -3.60
C GLY A 77 15.74 -5.82 -2.38
N ALA A 78 14.47 -5.46 -2.23
CA ALA A 78 13.99 -4.75 -1.05
C ALA A 78 14.16 -5.59 0.23
N SER A 79 13.99 -6.91 0.12
CA SER A 79 14.23 -7.85 1.22
C SER A 79 15.71 -8.00 1.60
N GLU A 80 16.65 -7.63 0.73
CA GLU A 80 18.10 -7.79 0.97
C GLU A 80 18.72 -6.67 1.83
N GLY A 81 17.91 -5.73 2.34
CA GLY A 81 18.32 -4.86 3.43
C GLY A 81 19.06 -3.57 3.03
N GLN A 82 18.95 -3.10 1.79
CA GLN A 82 19.52 -1.80 1.36
C GLN A 82 18.85 -0.55 1.98
N GLY A 83 18.16 -0.69 3.12
CA GLY A 83 17.55 0.41 3.90
C GLY A 83 16.26 1.01 3.32
N LEU A 84 16.11 1.05 1.99
CA LEU A 84 14.87 1.50 1.32
C LEU A 84 13.76 0.44 1.38
N GLY A 85 14.10 -0.85 1.22
CA GLY A 85 13.13 -1.94 1.25
C GLY A 85 12.49 -2.17 2.62
N ASN A 86 13.24 -1.98 3.71
CA ASN A 86 12.67 -2.09 5.06
C ASN A 86 11.64 -0.99 5.38
N LYS A 87 11.82 0.23 4.85
CA LYS A 87 10.83 1.32 4.99
C LYS A 87 9.58 1.05 4.16
N PHE A 88 9.74 0.48 2.97
CA PHE A 88 8.62 0.02 2.15
C PHE A 88 7.76 -1.02 2.90
N LEU A 89 8.42 -2.05 3.43
CA LEU A 89 7.76 -3.13 4.16
C LEU A 89 7.11 -2.67 5.46
N SER A 90 7.68 -1.66 6.15
CA SER A 90 7.03 -1.08 7.33
C SER A 90 5.73 -0.39 6.98
N HIS A 91 5.67 0.36 5.88
CA HIS A 91 4.44 1.04 5.45
C HIS A 91 3.36 0.06 4.96
N ILE A 92 3.74 -1.05 4.32
CA ILE A 92 2.76 -2.09 3.97
C ILE A 92 2.13 -2.72 5.21
N ARG A 93 2.89 -2.88 6.30
CA ARG A 93 2.36 -3.43 7.56
C ARG A 93 1.40 -2.47 8.28
N GLU A 94 1.39 -1.20 7.90
CA GLU A 94 0.53 -0.17 8.48
C GLU A 94 -0.83 -0.06 7.77
N VAL A 95 -0.99 -0.66 6.59
CA VAL A 95 -2.24 -0.60 5.81
C VAL A 95 -3.10 -1.85 5.98
N ASP A 96 -4.41 -1.70 5.83
CA ASP A 96 -5.40 -2.77 5.93
C ASP A 96 -5.55 -3.57 4.62
N ALA A 97 -5.23 -2.93 3.49
CA ALA A 97 -5.33 -3.51 2.15
C ALA A 97 -4.21 -3.02 1.24
N VAL A 98 -3.85 -3.83 0.24
CA VAL A 98 -2.83 -3.50 -0.74
C VAL A 98 -3.46 -3.43 -2.13
N ALA A 99 -3.25 -2.33 -2.84
CA ALA A 99 -3.72 -2.10 -4.20
C ALA A 99 -2.54 -2.13 -5.18
N TYR A 100 -2.50 -3.15 -6.03
CA TYR A 100 -1.42 -3.35 -7.00
C TYR A 100 -1.66 -2.52 -8.25
N VAL A 101 -0.68 -1.70 -8.63
CA VAL A 101 -0.64 -0.96 -9.89
C VAL A 101 0.34 -1.65 -10.81
N LEU A 102 -0.18 -2.24 -11.87
CA LEU A 102 0.57 -2.98 -12.87
C LEU A 102 0.54 -2.22 -14.20
N ARG A 103 1.67 -2.21 -14.90
CA ARG A 103 1.77 -1.53 -16.20
C ARG A 103 1.18 -2.42 -17.29
N CYS A 104 0.10 -1.95 -17.91
CA CYS A 104 -0.57 -2.63 -19.03
C CYS A 104 -0.57 -1.77 -20.32
N PHE A 105 0.45 -0.92 -20.50
CA PHE A 105 0.57 -0.02 -21.65
C PHE A 105 2.01 0.08 -22.16
N GLU A 106 2.16 0.17 -23.48
CA GLU A 106 3.43 0.44 -24.17
C GLU A 106 3.62 1.94 -24.36
N ASP A 107 4.81 2.43 -24.02
CA ASP A 107 5.21 3.83 -24.24
C ASP A 107 6.74 3.86 -24.43
N GLY A 108 7.18 4.41 -25.56
CA GLY A 108 8.59 4.50 -25.94
C GLY A 108 9.40 5.50 -25.09
N ASP A 109 8.72 6.43 -24.42
CA ASP A 109 9.35 7.42 -23.54
C ASP A 109 9.43 6.95 -22.08
N VAL A 110 8.82 5.81 -21.74
CA VAL A 110 8.75 5.28 -20.38
C VAL A 110 9.47 3.93 -20.27
N THR A 111 10.64 3.93 -19.64
CA THR A 111 11.42 2.70 -19.42
C THR A 111 10.82 1.83 -18.33
N HIS A 112 10.80 0.52 -18.58
CA HIS A 112 10.47 -0.49 -17.57
C HIS A 112 11.76 -1.08 -16.98
N VAL A 113 11.75 -1.48 -15.70
CA VAL A 113 12.93 -1.99 -14.98
C VAL A 113 13.55 -3.19 -15.69
N GLU A 114 12.73 -4.05 -16.28
CA GLU A 114 13.17 -5.24 -17.02
C GLU A 114 13.19 -5.04 -18.55
N ASN A 115 13.04 -3.81 -19.06
CA ASN A 115 12.95 -3.47 -20.49
C ASN A 115 11.88 -4.27 -21.28
N ARG A 116 10.89 -4.82 -20.57
CA ARG A 116 9.71 -5.52 -21.10
C ARG A 116 8.50 -5.15 -20.27
N ILE A 117 7.31 -5.18 -20.85
CA ILE A 117 6.05 -4.97 -20.13
C ILE A 117 5.41 -6.35 -19.93
N ASP A 118 5.35 -6.79 -18.68
CA ASP A 118 4.74 -8.06 -18.29
C ASP A 118 4.07 -7.91 -16.91
N PRO A 119 2.80 -7.51 -16.86
CA PRO A 119 2.12 -7.20 -15.60
C PRO A 119 2.01 -8.42 -14.67
N ILE A 120 2.02 -9.64 -15.21
CA ILE A 120 1.98 -10.86 -14.39
C ILE A 120 3.33 -11.07 -13.71
N ALA A 121 4.43 -10.96 -14.46
CA ALA A 121 5.77 -11.04 -13.87
C ALA A 121 6.04 -9.90 -12.87
N ASP A 122 5.51 -8.71 -13.11
CA ASP A 122 5.59 -7.58 -12.18
C ASP A 122 4.86 -7.88 -10.87
N ALA A 123 3.66 -8.45 -10.95
CA ALA A 123 2.89 -8.88 -9.77
C ALA A 123 3.64 -9.97 -8.99
N ASP A 124 4.16 -10.99 -9.68
CA ASP A 124 4.93 -12.08 -9.07
C ASP A 124 6.20 -11.55 -8.38
N THR A 125 6.85 -10.53 -8.95
CA THR A 125 8.02 -9.88 -8.35
C THR A 125 7.64 -9.19 -7.04
N VAL A 126 6.55 -8.41 -7.03
CA VAL A 126 6.07 -7.74 -5.80
C VAL A 126 5.69 -8.79 -4.76
N GLU A 127 4.92 -9.81 -5.13
CA GLU A 127 4.46 -10.86 -4.23
C GLU A 127 5.63 -11.62 -3.60
N THR A 128 6.64 -11.98 -4.39
CA THR A 128 7.83 -12.68 -3.92
C THR A 128 8.56 -11.89 -2.84
N GLU A 129 8.73 -10.58 -3.02
CA GLU A 129 9.39 -9.71 -2.03
C GLU A 129 8.58 -9.61 -0.72
N LEU A 130 7.24 -9.58 -0.80
CA LEU A 130 6.38 -9.61 0.38
C LEU A 130 6.45 -10.95 1.11
N MET A 131 6.43 -12.06 0.38
CA MET A 131 6.57 -13.40 0.94
C MET A 131 7.92 -13.58 1.64
N LEU A 132 9.01 -13.06 1.05
CA LEU A 132 10.35 -13.10 1.67
C LEU A 132 10.41 -12.28 2.95
N ALA A 133 9.78 -11.11 2.97
CA ALA A 133 9.70 -10.26 4.17
C ALA A 133 8.89 -10.92 5.31
N ASP A 134 7.81 -11.62 4.96
CA ASP A 134 7.02 -12.39 5.92
C ASP A 134 7.80 -13.59 6.46
N LEU A 135 8.51 -14.32 5.58
CA LEU A 135 9.38 -15.42 5.98
C LEU A 135 10.44 -14.94 6.98
N GLU A 136 11.14 -13.85 6.69
CA GLU A 136 12.12 -13.26 7.61
C GLU A 136 11.49 -12.87 8.96
N SER A 137 10.26 -12.34 8.94
CA SER A 137 9.52 -12.02 10.17
C SER A 137 9.18 -13.26 10.98
N LEU A 138 8.71 -14.32 10.32
CA LEU A 138 8.38 -15.60 10.96
C LEU A 138 9.62 -16.27 11.55
N GLU A 139 10.76 -16.24 10.87
CA GLU A 139 12.02 -16.79 11.39
C GLU A 139 12.52 -16.06 12.65
N LYS A 140 12.44 -14.72 12.65
CA LYS A 140 12.76 -13.90 13.83
C LYS A 140 11.83 -14.23 15.01
N ARG A 141 10.52 -14.35 14.75
CA ARG A 141 9.52 -14.73 15.77
C ARG A 141 9.76 -16.14 16.30
N ARG A 142 10.03 -17.11 15.42
CA ARG A 142 10.32 -18.51 15.78
C ARG A 142 11.49 -18.60 16.75
N THR A 143 12.59 -17.92 16.43
CA THR A 143 13.79 -17.90 17.29
C THR A 143 13.50 -17.34 18.69
N GLY A 144 12.64 -16.32 18.77
CA GLY A 144 12.18 -15.76 20.05
C GLY A 144 11.30 -16.73 20.85
N LEU A 145 10.35 -17.37 20.19
CA LEU A 145 9.45 -18.36 20.79
C LEU A 145 10.22 -19.60 21.28
N GLU A 146 11.15 -20.12 20.49
CA GLU A 146 12.00 -21.26 20.88
C GLU A 146 12.78 -21.00 22.18
N LYS A 147 13.30 -19.78 22.35
CA LYS A 147 13.98 -19.36 23.59
C LYS A 147 13.02 -19.31 24.77
N ARG A 148 11.81 -18.76 24.60
CA ARG A 148 10.78 -18.68 25.65
C ARG A 148 10.25 -20.07 26.05
N ALA A 149 10.01 -20.94 25.08
CA ALA A 149 9.56 -22.31 25.28
C ALA A 149 10.58 -23.13 26.10
N ARG A 150 11.88 -22.99 25.80
CA ARG A 150 12.97 -23.60 26.60
C ARG A 150 13.04 -23.03 28.02
N GLY A 151 12.60 -21.80 28.23
CA GLY A 151 12.50 -21.15 29.55
C GLY A 151 11.29 -21.56 30.39
N GLY A 152 10.43 -22.46 29.91
CA GLY A 152 9.31 -23.00 30.68
C GLY A 152 8.02 -22.17 30.63
N ASP A 153 7.94 -21.18 29.73
CA ASP A 153 6.74 -20.38 29.51
C ASP A 153 5.63 -21.23 28.85
N LYS A 154 4.49 -21.42 29.55
CA LYS A 154 3.40 -22.30 29.11
C LYS A 154 2.62 -21.76 27.91
N GLU A 155 2.64 -20.45 27.67
CA GLU A 155 2.02 -19.83 26.49
C GLU A 155 2.90 -19.92 25.24
N ALA A 156 4.17 -20.30 25.39
CA ALA A 156 5.14 -20.39 24.28
C ALA A 156 5.30 -21.82 23.72
N LYS A 157 4.54 -22.80 24.23
CA LYS A 157 4.56 -24.20 23.78
C LYS A 157 3.55 -24.48 22.69
#